data_AF-A0A1L7I763-F1
#
_entry.id   AF-A0A1L7I763-F1
#
_cell.length_a   1.000
_cell.length_b   1.000
_cell.length_c   1.000
_cell.angle_alpha   90.00
_cell.angle_beta   90.00
_cell.angle_gamma   90.00
#
_symmetry.space_group_name_H-M   'P 1'
#
loop_
_entity.id
_entity.type
_entity.pdbx_description
1 polymer ?
#
loop_
_entity_poly.entity_id
_entity_poly.type
_entity_poly.pdbx_seq_one_letter_code
_entity_poly.pdbx_strand_id
1 'polypeptide(L)'
;MLVFCLSFSLHAQQEMTSDELFQKARTEAFDNDNYPEAIRLSRLALEKSPDYTDIRIFLGRLYTWSDQPELARQEFEEVLAKNPGHEDGSFAYGSLEYWNDQSDKALQIVNNGLEVHPKSQNLLLLKAKVLKDLKRFPEANTTVNQLLKINPKLTEARSLLQSIKNVSANNEIGIDYEYTYFDKRFEDPWHLAGIDYSRATKIGTIIGRFNYGNRFTNSGSQFIVEAYPSISETFYAYVSGGVMISGSIFPDYRAGFSLYANLPASFEGEVGFRMLNFGGDNTWIYTASVGKYVSNFWFNLRTYQTPSNDRVSQSYSLTTRYYFGGADDFLSLRLGTGISPDNESNNILYNDGNPYNLKSHNVTLDYRFTVKNSNIFFISGSLQNQEYQQNTRGNQISGSLGYIKRF
;
A
#
# COMPACT_ATOMS: atom_id res chain seq x y z
N MET A 1 43.96 64.92 50.06
CA MET A 1 43.54 63.58 50.50
C MET A 1 42.13 63.36 49.97
N LEU A 2 42.01 62.71 48.82
CA LEU A 2 40.74 62.42 48.14
C LEU A 2 40.58 60.89 48.17
N VAL A 3 39.51 60.42 48.80
CA VAL A 3 39.18 59.00 48.92
C VAL A 3 37.75 58.81 48.41
N PHE A 4 37.53 57.63 47.81
CA PHE A 4 36.27 56.98 47.45
C PHE A 4 35.60 57.47 46.15
N CYS A 5 34.97 56.60 45.33
CA CYS A 5 34.47 55.25 45.56
C CYS A 5 34.36 54.55 44.19
N LEU A 6 34.90 53.33 44.04
CA LEU A 6 34.66 52.48 42.87
C LEU A 6 33.53 51.50 43.20
N SER A 7 32.36 51.73 42.61
CA SER A 7 31.21 50.84 42.72
C SER A 7 31.35 49.70 41.73
N PHE A 8 31.54 48.48 42.22
CA PHE A 8 31.42 47.26 41.41
C PHE A 8 29.96 46.79 41.41
N SER A 9 29.30 46.88 40.26
CA SER A 9 27.99 46.28 40.02
C SER A 9 28.17 44.80 39.70
N LEU A 10 27.92 43.93 40.69
CA LEU A 10 27.76 42.49 40.48
C LEU A 10 26.50 42.25 39.63
N HIS A 11 26.68 41.82 38.37
CA HIS A 11 25.60 41.22 37.60
C HIS A 11 25.40 39.79 38.11
N ALA A 12 24.36 39.58 38.91
CA ALA A 12 23.89 38.24 39.22
C ALA A 12 23.42 37.58 37.92
N GLN A 13 24.15 36.56 37.47
CA GLN A 13 23.79 35.77 36.30
C GLN A 13 22.53 34.96 36.68
N GLN A 14 21.38 35.30 36.11
CA GLN A 14 20.15 34.53 36.32
C GLN A 14 20.39 33.10 35.82
N GLU A 15 20.37 32.14 36.74
CA GLU A 15 20.44 30.72 36.37
C GLU A 15 19.20 30.34 35.55
N MET A 16 19.43 29.70 34.41
CA MET A 16 18.35 29.26 33.53
C MET A 16 17.49 28.19 34.19
N THR A 17 16.20 28.24 33.92
CA THR A 17 15.22 27.21 34.32
C THR A 17 15.44 25.91 33.54
N SER A 18 14.86 24.80 34.01
CA SER A 18 14.90 23.52 33.28
C SER A 18 14.25 23.62 31.90
N ASP A 19 13.16 24.38 31.77
CA ASP A 19 12.51 24.64 30.48
C ASP A 19 13.40 25.43 29.51
N GLU A 20 14.05 26.50 29.98
CA GLU A 20 14.97 27.28 29.15
C GLU A 20 16.18 26.46 28.69
N LEU A 21 16.73 25.63 29.59
CA LEU A 21 17.80 24.69 29.26
C LEU A 21 17.34 23.64 28.26
N PHE A 22 16.12 23.12 28.40
CA PHE A 22 15.54 22.16 27.48
C PHE A 22 15.32 22.77 26.09
N GLN A 23 14.81 24.00 26.00
CA GLN A 23 14.68 24.70 24.72
C GLN A 23 16.03 24.90 24.05
N LYS A 24 17.06 25.33 24.79
CA LYS A 24 18.42 25.44 24.25
C LYS A 24 18.98 24.10 23.81
N ALA A 25 18.75 23.03 24.57
CA ALA A 25 19.18 21.69 24.18
C ALA A 25 18.54 21.25 22.86
N ARG A 26 17.26 21.58 22.64
CA ARG A 26 16.57 21.33 21.37
C ARG A 26 17.12 22.15 20.22
N THR A 27 17.40 23.44 20.44
CA THR A 27 18.07 24.29 19.43
C THR A 27 19.43 23.72 19.05
N GLU A 28 20.27 23.35 20.02
CA GLU A 28 21.56 22.75 19.72
C GLU A 28 21.44 21.45 18.94
N ALA A 29 20.47 20.59 19.27
CA ALA A 29 20.28 19.31 18.58
C ALA A 29 19.70 19.44 17.17
N PHE A 30 18.74 20.34 16.95
CA PHE A 30 17.97 20.40 15.69
C PHE A 30 18.41 21.53 14.74
N ASP A 31 18.93 22.64 15.28
CA ASP A 31 19.33 23.80 14.47
C ASP A 31 20.85 23.83 14.24
N ASN A 32 21.64 23.35 15.20
CA ASN A 32 23.11 23.40 15.16
C ASN A 32 23.79 22.03 14.99
N ASP A 33 23.04 20.92 14.98
CA ASP A 33 23.55 19.53 14.96
C ASP A 33 24.60 19.24 16.06
N ASN A 34 24.55 19.97 17.17
CA ASN A 34 25.52 19.92 18.25
C ASN A 34 25.04 19.01 19.40
N TYR A 35 25.04 17.70 19.14
CA TYR A 35 24.61 16.71 20.11
C TYR A 35 25.37 16.74 21.46
N PRO A 36 26.70 16.96 21.51
CA PRO A 36 27.41 17.04 22.78
C PRO A 36 26.90 18.15 23.70
N GLU A 37 26.64 19.34 23.16
CA GLU A 37 26.10 20.45 23.95
C GLU A 37 24.62 20.22 24.31
N ALA A 38 23.82 19.68 23.38
CA ALA A 38 22.45 19.29 23.67
C ALA A 38 22.34 18.30 24.84
N ILE A 39 23.24 17.30 24.89
CA ILE A 39 23.34 16.34 25.99
C ILE A 39 23.71 17.07 27.29
N ARG A 40 24.73 17.94 27.26
CA ARG A 40 25.16 18.70 28.44
C ARG A 40 24.02 19.56 29.00
N LEU A 41 23.30 20.27 28.14
CA LEU A 41 22.16 21.12 28.52
C LEU A 41 20.99 20.31 29.06
N SER A 42 20.68 19.16 28.45
CA SER A 42 19.61 18.26 28.92
C SER A 42 19.92 17.68 30.30
N ARG A 43 21.18 17.30 30.56
CA ARG A 43 21.62 16.85 31.89
C ARG A 43 21.49 17.95 32.94
N LEU A 44 21.93 19.17 32.63
CA LEU A 44 21.77 20.32 33.54
C LEU A 44 20.29 20.63 33.82
N ALA A 45 19.42 20.46 32.83
CA ALA A 45 17.98 20.62 33.01
C ALA A 45 17.40 19.55 33.95
N LEU A 46 17.84 18.30 33.83
CA LEU A 46 17.45 17.19 34.72
C LEU A 46 18.02 17.33 36.13
N GLU A 47 19.20 17.96 36.32
CA GLU A 47 19.71 18.29 37.66
C GLU A 47 18.75 19.24 38.40
N LYS A 48 18.14 20.19 37.68
CA LYS A 48 17.14 21.12 38.23
C LYS A 48 15.74 20.49 38.35
N SER A 49 15.40 19.54 37.50
CA SER A 49 14.09 18.87 37.48
C SER A 49 14.22 17.38 37.17
N PRO A 50 14.60 16.54 38.16
CA PRO A 50 14.91 15.12 37.93
C PRO A 50 13.74 14.28 37.42
N ASP A 51 12.51 14.72 37.67
CA ASP A 51 11.28 14.03 37.28
C ASP A 51 10.68 14.51 35.95
N TYR A 52 11.37 15.43 35.25
CA TYR A 52 10.89 15.95 33.97
C TYR A 52 11.01 14.90 32.86
N THR A 53 9.91 14.20 32.62
CA THR A 53 9.84 13.04 31.72
C THR A 53 10.24 13.40 30.28
N ASP A 54 9.76 14.52 29.73
CA ASP A 54 10.05 14.91 28.35
C ASP A 54 11.54 15.18 28.12
N ILE A 55 12.22 15.82 29.08
CA ILE A 55 13.67 16.08 29.00
C ILE A 55 14.44 14.77 29.05
N ARG A 56 14.00 13.82 29.89
CA ARG A 56 14.63 12.50 30.00
C ARG A 56 14.48 11.67 28.73
N ILE A 57 13.28 11.66 28.14
CA ILE A 57 13.06 11.01 26.83
C ILE A 57 13.93 11.68 25.76
N PHE A 58 14.03 13.01 25.76
CA PHE A 58 14.87 13.73 24.82
C PHE A 58 16.35 13.38 25.00
N LEU A 59 16.85 13.31 26.23
CA LEU A 59 18.21 12.87 26.53
C LEU A 59 18.48 11.44 26.02
N GLY A 60 17.55 10.51 26.25
CA GLY A 60 17.63 9.15 25.69
C GLY A 60 17.70 9.14 24.16
N ARG A 61 16.96 10.01 23.47
CA ARG A 61 17.03 10.17 22.01
C ARG A 61 18.37 10.74 21.56
N LEU A 62 18.90 11.75 22.27
CA LEU A 62 20.23 12.30 21.97
C LEU A 62 21.32 11.22 22.09
N TYR A 63 21.26 10.38 23.12
CA TYR A 63 22.17 9.24 23.25
C TYR A 63 21.98 8.21 22.12
N THR A 64 20.74 7.99 21.69
CA THR A 64 20.45 7.11 20.53
C THR A 64 21.07 7.66 19.25
N TRP A 65 20.90 8.96 18.96
CA TRP A 65 21.46 9.61 17.76
C TRP A 65 22.99 9.74 17.82
N SER A 66 23.57 9.70 19.02
CA SER A 66 25.02 9.78 19.26
C SER A 66 25.69 8.41 19.42
N ASP A 67 25.03 7.33 18.97
CA ASP A 67 25.53 5.94 19.01
C ASP A 67 25.95 5.47 20.43
N GLN A 68 25.19 5.90 21.45
CA GLN A 68 25.38 5.56 22.87
C GLN A 68 24.17 4.79 23.42
N PRO A 69 23.91 3.56 22.94
CA PRO A 69 22.68 2.83 23.25
C PRO A 69 22.52 2.52 24.74
N GLU A 70 23.60 2.20 25.47
CA GLU A 70 23.49 1.88 26.91
C GLU A 70 23.03 3.07 27.75
N LEU A 71 23.50 4.28 27.44
CA LEU A 71 23.06 5.50 28.12
C LEU A 71 21.61 5.82 27.74
N ALA A 72 21.22 5.61 26.47
CA ALA A 72 19.84 5.77 26.05
C ALA A 72 18.90 4.81 26.80
N ARG A 73 19.30 3.54 26.98
CA ARG A 73 18.52 2.55 27.73
C ARG A 73 18.28 3.00 29.17
N GLN A 74 19.31 3.50 29.86
CA GLN A 74 19.18 3.98 31.23
C GLN A 74 18.11 5.08 31.35
N GLU A 75 18.15 6.07 30.47
CA GLU A 75 17.19 7.17 30.50
C GLU A 75 15.76 6.69 30.21
N PHE A 76 15.58 5.79 29.24
CA PHE A 76 14.26 5.25 28.90
C PHE A 76 13.70 4.29 29.95
N GLU A 77 14.56 3.48 30.58
CA GLU A 77 14.17 2.59 31.68
C GLU A 77 13.68 3.40 32.89
N GLU A 78 14.32 4.53 33.21
CA GLU A 78 13.83 5.43 34.27
C GLU A 78 12.44 6.03 33.94
N VAL A 79 12.20 6.39 32.68
CA VAL A 79 10.88 6.87 32.23
C VAL A 79 9.82 5.80 32.42
N LEU A 80 10.07 4.58 31.94
CA LEU A 80 9.10 3.49 32.03
C LEU A 80 8.98 2.87 33.43
N ALA A 81 10.00 3.00 34.28
CA ALA A 81 9.89 2.61 35.69
C ALA A 81 8.86 3.48 36.44
N LYS A 82 8.79 4.77 36.11
CA LYS A 82 7.81 5.72 36.69
C LYS A 82 6.44 5.60 36.02
N ASN A 83 6.41 5.39 34.70
CA ASN A 83 5.18 5.24 33.93
C ASN A 83 5.31 4.12 32.89
N PRO A 84 4.98 2.86 33.26
CA PRO A 84 5.20 1.65 32.42
C PRO A 84 4.51 1.61 31.06
N GLY A 85 3.57 2.53 30.78
CA GLY A 85 2.87 2.63 29.51
C GLY A 85 3.02 3.99 28.83
N HIS A 86 3.98 4.82 29.24
CA HIS A 86 4.17 6.14 28.64
C HIS A 86 4.36 6.02 27.12
N GLU A 87 3.44 6.59 26.33
CA GLU A 87 3.39 6.36 24.88
C GLU A 87 4.71 6.73 24.18
N ASP A 88 5.21 7.94 24.41
CA ASP A 88 6.43 8.42 23.73
C ASP A 88 7.69 7.73 24.25
N GLY A 89 7.71 7.37 25.54
CA GLY A 89 8.81 6.62 26.16
C GLY A 89 8.90 5.20 25.58
N SER A 90 7.75 4.54 25.45
CA SER A 90 7.64 3.20 24.86
C SER A 90 8.03 3.23 23.38
N PHE A 91 7.64 4.28 22.64
CA PHE A 91 8.01 4.44 21.24
C PHE A 91 9.52 4.68 21.07
N ALA A 92 10.10 5.60 21.84
CA ALA A 92 11.52 5.92 21.77
C ALA A 92 12.38 4.73 22.17
N TYR A 93 12.04 4.05 23.27
CA TYR A 93 12.78 2.89 23.75
C TYR A 93 12.62 1.69 22.82
N GLY A 94 11.40 1.39 22.38
CA GLY A 94 11.15 0.34 21.41
C GLY A 94 11.90 0.58 20.09
N SER A 95 12.01 1.84 19.64
CA SER A 95 12.75 2.20 18.42
C SER A 95 14.26 1.98 18.60
N LEU A 96 14.82 2.37 19.74
CA LEU A 96 16.22 2.11 20.09
C LEU A 96 16.52 0.61 20.01
N GLU A 97 15.72 -0.22 20.66
CA GLU A 97 15.95 -1.68 20.69
C GLU A 97 15.75 -2.31 19.30
N TYR A 98 14.79 -1.81 18.52
CA TYR A 98 14.60 -2.25 17.14
C TYR A 98 15.80 -1.91 16.24
N TRP A 99 16.40 -0.73 16.38
CA TRP A 99 17.58 -0.35 15.61
C TRP A 99 18.88 -1.04 16.05
N ASN A 100 18.89 -1.64 17.25
CA ASN A 100 20.03 -2.37 17.81
C ASN A 100 19.83 -3.90 17.77
N ASP A 101 19.01 -4.39 16.83
CA ASP A 101 18.73 -5.80 16.60
C ASP A 101 18.14 -6.55 17.83
N GLN A 102 17.55 -5.84 18.78
CA GLN A 102 16.88 -6.38 19.97
C GLN A 102 15.35 -6.44 19.77
N SER A 103 14.91 -7.00 18.63
CA SER A 103 13.51 -7.00 18.22
C SER A 103 12.54 -7.64 19.22
N ASP A 104 12.95 -8.68 19.95
CA ASP A 104 12.11 -9.27 21.01
C ASP A 104 11.85 -8.30 22.17
N LYS A 105 12.88 -7.57 22.60
CA LYS A 105 12.77 -6.55 23.66
C LYS A 105 11.96 -5.36 23.18
N ALA A 106 12.20 -4.90 21.95
CA ALA A 106 11.39 -3.87 21.30
C ALA A 106 9.90 -4.25 21.30
N LEU A 107 9.58 -5.51 20.96
CA LEU A 107 8.19 -5.98 20.94
C LEU A 107 7.54 -5.94 22.32
N GLN A 108 8.26 -6.33 23.38
CA GLN A 108 7.78 -6.26 24.75
C GLN A 108 7.45 -4.82 25.17
N ILE A 109 8.41 -3.90 24.96
CA ILE A 109 8.24 -2.48 25.30
C ILE A 109 7.04 -1.87 24.57
N VAL A 110 6.94 -2.12 23.26
CA VAL A 110 5.86 -1.57 22.43
C VAL A 110 4.49 -2.17 22.81
N ASN A 111 4.44 -3.45 23.18
CA ASN A 111 3.19 -4.07 23.65
C ASN A 111 2.71 -3.42 24.96
N ASN A 112 3.60 -3.17 25.93
CA ASN A 112 3.23 -2.50 27.18
C ASN A 112 2.66 -1.09 26.92
N GLY A 113 3.29 -0.32 26.02
CA GLY A 113 2.75 0.97 25.59
C GLY A 113 1.36 0.86 24.93
N LEU A 114 1.13 -0.18 24.13
CA LEU A 114 -0.15 -0.44 23.47
C LEU A 114 -1.24 -0.96 24.42
N GLU A 115 -0.90 -1.53 25.57
CA GLU A 115 -1.90 -1.90 26.59
C GLU A 115 -2.61 -0.65 27.13
N VAL A 116 -1.85 0.45 27.31
CA VAL A 116 -2.39 1.73 27.78
C VAL A 116 -2.91 2.58 26.60
N HIS A 117 -2.22 2.54 25.45
CA HIS A 117 -2.53 3.36 24.27
C HIS A 117 -2.84 2.48 23.03
N PRO A 118 -3.95 1.71 23.02
CA PRO A 118 -4.24 0.70 21.99
C PRO A 118 -4.48 1.25 20.57
N LYS A 119 -4.62 2.57 20.44
CA LYS A 119 -4.81 3.28 19.16
C LYS A 119 -3.62 4.16 18.78
N SER A 120 -2.50 4.07 19.49
CA SER A 120 -1.29 4.81 19.16
C SER A 120 -0.77 4.40 17.78
N GLN A 121 -0.75 5.35 16.84
CA GLN A 121 -0.34 5.07 15.47
C GLN A 121 1.16 4.74 15.40
N ASN A 122 1.99 5.46 16.16
CA ASN A 122 3.44 5.27 16.22
C ASN A 122 3.79 3.89 16.79
N LEU A 123 3.15 3.49 17.90
CA LEU A 123 3.39 2.19 18.51
C LEU A 123 2.88 1.03 17.65
N LEU A 124 1.70 1.16 17.02
CA LEU A 124 1.20 0.13 16.09
C LEU A 124 2.11 -0.04 14.87
N LEU A 125 2.62 1.07 14.32
CA LEU A 125 3.54 1.05 13.19
C LEU A 125 4.87 0.39 13.59
N LEU A 126 5.44 0.76 14.73
CA LEU A 126 6.67 0.17 15.23
C LEU A 126 6.50 -1.32 15.54
N LYS A 127 5.40 -1.71 16.21
CA LYS A 127 5.05 -3.12 16.45
C LYS A 127 5.02 -3.92 15.15
N ALA A 128 4.40 -3.38 14.10
CA ALA A 128 4.36 -4.04 12.81
C ALA A 128 5.75 -4.21 12.17
N LYS A 129 6.63 -3.19 12.27
CA LYS A 129 8.03 -3.28 11.81
C LYS A 129 8.80 -4.36 12.58
N VAL A 130 8.71 -4.35 13.90
CA VAL A 130 9.35 -5.33 14.79
C VAL A 130 8.84 -6.74 14.50
N LEU A 131 7.53 -6.95 14.36
CA LEU A 131 6.95 -8.26 14.03
C LEU A 131 7.39 -8.75 12.65
N LYS A 132 7.53 -7.85 11.66
CA LYS A 132 8.07 -8.19 10.34
C LYS A 132 9.53 -8.65 10.46
N ASP A 133 10.35 -7.95 11.24
CA ASP A 133 11.75 -8.31 11.49
C ASP A 133 11.90 -9.68 12.17
N LEU A 134 11.07 -9.94 13.18
CA LEU A 134 10.93 -11.25 13.83
C LEU A 134 10.30 -12.34 12.94
N LYS A 135 9.96 -12.04 11.69
CA LYS A 135 9.28 -12.94 10.73
C LYS A 135 7.92 -13.45 11.23
N ARG A 136 7.31 -12.77 12.19
CA ARG A 136 5.97 -13.03 12.72
C ARG A 136 4.91 -12.37 11.84
N PHE A 137 4.93 -12.73 10.55
CA PHE A 137 4.21 -11.98 9.54
C PHE A 137 2.67 -11.97 9.68
N PRO A 138 1.98 -13.05 10.11
CA PRO A 138 0.54 -12.99 10.35
C PRO A 138 0.15 -11.93 11.39
N GLU A 139 0.96 -11.78 12.44
CA GLU A 139 0.75 -10.79 13.49
C GLU A 139 1.11 -9.39 12.99
N ALA A 140 2.19 -9.26 12.20
CA ALA A 140 2.56 -8.00 11.56
C ALA A 140 1.43 -7.50 10.64
N ASN A 141 0.89 -8.38 9.78
CA ASN A 141 -0.22 -8.08 8.89
C ASN A 141 -1.48 -7.67 9.68
N THR A 142 -1.80 -8.38 10.76
CA THR A 142 -2.93 -8.01 11.64
C THR A 142 -2.74 -6.63 12.25
N THR A 143 -1.55 -6.34 12.76
CA THR A 143 -1.19 -5.05 13.37
C THR A 143 -1.27 -3.90 12.36
N VAL A 144 -0.76 -4.09 11.14
CA VAL A 144 -0.85 -3.05 10.08
C VAL A 144 -2.29 -2.83 9.63
N ASN A 145 -3.10 -3.88 9.48
CA ASN A 145 -4.51 -3.71 9.16
C ASN A 145 -5.26 -2.97 10.27
N GLN A 146 -4.95 -3.21 11.55
CA GLN A 146 -5.48 -2.41 12.66
C GLN A 146 -5.08 -0.93 12.55
N LEU A 147 -3.81 -0.66 12.25
CA LEU A 147 -3.32 0.70 12.04
C LEU A 147 -4.03 1.40 10.87
N LEU A 148 -4.22 0.70 9.75
CA LEU A 148 -4.89 1.25 8.58
C LEU A 148 -6.40 1.44 8.78
N LYS A 149 -7.04 0.73 9.71
CA LYS A 149 -8.41 1.05 10.15
C LYS A 149 -8.48 2.40 10.90
N ILE A 150 -7.43 2.75 11.64
CA ILE A 150 -7.34 4.00 12.42
C ILE A 150 -6.94 5.16 11.50
N ASN A 151 -5.87 4.97 10.74
CA ASN A 151 -5.37 5.95 9.77
C ASN A 151 -5.16 5.29 8.40
N PRO A 152 -6.22 5.24 7.58
CA PRO A 152 -6.14 4.69 6.23
C PRO A 152 -5.17 5.45 5.30
N LYS A 153 -4.87 6.70 5.65
CA LYS A 153 -4.04 7.63 4.84
C LYS A 153 -2.54 7.46 5.08
N LEU A 154 -2.12 6.73 6.10
CA LEU A 154 -0.70 6.55 6.43
C LEU A 154 0.06 5.77 5.33
N THR A 155 0.82 6.48 4.50
CA THR A 155 1.56 5.90 3.35
C THR A 155 2.54 4.83 3.79
N GLU A 156 3.29 5.09 4.85
CA GLU A 156 4.26 4.14 5.40
C GLU A 156 3.62 2.81 5.81
N ALA A 157 2.42 2.84 6.43
CA ALA A 157 1.69 1.64 6.79
C ALA A 157 1.22 0.85 5.56
N ARG A 158 0.84 1.52 4.46
CA ARG A 158 0.50 0.85 3.19
C ARG A 158 1.71 0.20 2.54
N SER A 159 2.83 0.91 2.46
CA SER A 159 4.10 0.35 1.96
C SER A 159 4.57 -0.83 2.82
N LEU A 160 4.43 -0.73 4.15
CA LEU A 160 4.74 -1.81 5.07
C LEU A 160 3.81 -3.01 4.89
N LEU A 161 2.50 -2.79 4.71
CA LEU A 161 1.55 -3.87 4.42
C LEU A 161 1.92 -4.63 3.14
N GLN A 162 2.23 -3.91 2.06
CA GLN A 162 2.66 -4.50 0.80
C GLN A 162 3.95 -5.32 0.99
N SER A 163 4.92 -4.74 1.72
CA SER A 163 6.16 -5.43 2.05
C SER A 163 5.92 -6.69 2.87
N ILE A 164 5.08 -6.65 3.91
CA ILE A 164 4.69 -7.81 4.71
C ILE A 164 3.99 -8.85 3.83
N LYS A 165 3.00 -8.46 3.02
CA LYS A 165 2.32 -9.39 2.11
C LYS A 165 3.30 -10.13 1.20
N ASN A 166 4.28 -9.40 0.63
CA ASN A 166 5.32 -9.97 -0.22
C ASN A 166 6.24 -10.99 0.50
N VAL A 167 6.37 -10.91 1.83
CA VAL A 167 7.21 -11.85 2.62
C VAL A 167 6.39 -12.85 3.47
N SER A 168 5.09 -12.60 3.68
CA SER A 168 4.21 -13.34 4.61
C SER A 168 3.42 -14.46 3.97
N ALA A 169 3.02 -14.30 2.70
CA ALA A 169 2.16 -15.25 2.02
C ALA A 169 3.04 -16.27 1.29
N ASN A 170 3.16 -17.47 1.83
CA ASN A 170 3.91 -18.50 1.15
C ASN A 170 3.22 -18.90 -0.14
N ASN A 171 1.88 -19.10 -0.13
CA ASN A 171 1.14 -19.46 -1.34
C ASN A 171 -0.36 -19.04 -1.26
N GLU A 172 -0.96 -18.77 -2.41
CA GLU A 172 -2.42 -18.69 -2.57
C GLU A 172 -2.84 -19.54 -3.78
N ILE A 173 -4.04 -20.13 -3.72
CA ILE A 173 -4.72 -20.71 -4.87
C ILE A 173 -6.05 -19.99 -5.07
N GLY A 174 -6.26 -19.45 -6.26
CA GLY A 174 -7.48 -18.79 -6.69
C GLY A 174 -8.25 -19.61 -7.72
N ILE A 175 -9.57 -19.56 -7.64
CA ILE A 175 -10.47 -19.97 -8.72
C ILE A 175 -11.50 -18.88 -8.95
N ASP A 176 -11.86 -18.66 -10.20
CA ASP A 176 -12.91 -17.72 -10.58
C ASP A 176 -13.67 -18.18 -11.81
N TYR A 177 -14.90 -17.69 -11.91
CA TYR A 177 -15.77 -17.93 -13.04
C TYR A 177 -16.60 -16.69 -13.35
N GLU A 178 -16.66 -16.33 -14.61
CA GLU A 178 -17.46 -15.24 -15.17
C GLU A 178 -18.45 -15.80 -16.21
N TYR A 179 -19.69 -15.35 -16.09
CA TYR A 179 -20.75 -15.56 -17.05
C TYR A 179 -21.17 -14.20 -17.62
N THR A 180 -21.23 -14.08 -18.95
CA THR A 180 -21.67 -12.86 -19.63
C THR A 180 -22.83 -13.15 -20.57
N TYR A 181 -23.96 -12.50 -20.31
CA TYR A 181 -25.15 -12.51 -21.15
C TYR A 181 -25.19 -11.28 -22.06
N PHE A 182 -25.75 -11.46 -23.26
CA PHE A 182 -25.94 -10.41 -24.25
C PHE A 182 -27.42 -10.30 -24.60
N ASP A 183 -27.97 -9.08 -24.61
CA ASP A 183 -29.35 -8.86 -25.08
C ASP A 183 -29.45 -8.91 -26.62
N LYS A 184 -28.34 -8.66 -27.31
CA LYS A 184 -28.19 -8.54 -28.76
C LYS A 184 -26.78 -8.97 -29.15
N ARG A 185 -26.54 -9.10 -30.46
CA ARG A 185 -25.24 -9.44 -31.08
C ARG A 185 -24.85 -10.92 -30.96
N PHE A 186 -25.04 -11.55 -29.81
CA PHE A 186 -24.74 -12.97 -29.60
C PHE A 186 -25.92 -13.69 -28.98
N GLU A 187 -26.24 -14.88 -29.50
CA GLU A 187 -27.28 -15.76 -28.94
C GLU A 187 -26.73 -16.52 -27.73
N ASP A 188 -25.50 -17.03 -27.83
CA ASP A 188 -24.86 -17.79 -26.76
C ASP A 188 -24.15 -16.88 -25.74
N PRO A 189 -24.31 -17.13 -24.44
CA PRO A 189 -23.56 -16.43 -23.41
C PRO A 189 -22.07 -16.80 -23.47
N TRP A 190 -21.23 -15.92 -22.93
CA TRP A 190 -19.81 -16.19 -22.78
C TRP A 190 -19.48 -16.72 -21.40
N HIS A 191 -18.49 -17.61 -21.38
CA HIS A 191 -18.00 -18.26 -20.18
C HIS A 191 -16.49 -18.06 -20.09
N LEU A 192 -15.99 -17.71 -18.91
CA LEU A 192 -14.57 -17.64 -18.62
C LEU A 192 -14.32 -18.24 -17.24
N ALA A 193 -13.42 -19.20 -17.13
CA ALA A 193 -13.00 -19.79 -15.88
C ALA A 193 -11.49 -19.62 -15.72
N GLY A 194 -11.07 -19.21 -14.53
CA GLY A 194 -9.68 -19.03 -14.14
C GLY A 194 -9.30 -19.95 -12.98
N ILE A 195 -8.09 -20.48 -13.04
CA ILE A 195 -7.38 -21.01 -11.86
C ILE A 195 -6.01 -20.34 -11.80
N ASP A 196 -5.64 -19.88 -10.62
CA ASP A 196 -4.34 -19.30 -10.39
C ASP A 196 -3.66 -19.83 -9.13
N TYR A 197 -2.34 -19.81 -9.19
CA TYR A 197 -1.48 -20.05 -8.04
C TYR A 197 -0.55 -18.85 -7.91
N SER A 198 -0.55 -18.26 -6.72
CA SER A 198 0.25 -17.11 -6.36
C SER A 198 1.27 -17.50 -5.30
N ARG A 199 2.49 -16.99 -5.41
CA ARG A 199 3.55 -17.20 -4.44
C ARG A 199 4.26 -15.89 -4.18
N ALA A 200 4.35 -15.49 -2.91
CA ALA A 200 5.18 -14.37 -2.55
C ALA A 200 6.65 -14.80 -2.52
N THR A 201 7.53 -13.96 -3.06
CA THR A 201 8.96 -14.19 -3.18
C THR A 201 9.73 -12.98 -2.67
N LYS A 202 11.06 -13.10 -2.54
CA LYS A 202 11.93 -11.99 -2.11
C LYS A 202 11.80 -10.73 -2.97
N ILE A 203 11.48 -10.89 -4.26
CA ILE A 203 11.37 -9.76 -5.18
C ILE A 203 9.95 -9.23 -5.30
N GLY A 204 8.94 -9.96 -4.81
CA GLY A 204 7.51 -9.63 -4.98
C GLY A 204 6.66 -10.87 -5.21
N THR A 205 5.37 -10.67 -5.45
CA THR A 205 4.43 -11.78 -5.72
C THR A 205 4.54 -12.23 -7.17
N ILE A 206 4.58 -13.54 -7.41
CA ILE A 206 4.52 -14.15 -8.75
C ILE A 206 3.24 -14.99 -8.82
N ILE A 207 2.51 -14.88 -9.92
CA ILE A 207 1.22 -15.54 -10.15
C ILE A 207 1.30 -16.29 -11.47
N GLY A 208 0.95 -17.57 -11.47
CA GLY A 208 0.66 -18.33 -12.67
C GLY A 208 -0.84 -18.55 -12.78
N ARG A 209 -1.43 -18.19 -13.92
CA ARG A 209 -2.87 -18.31 -14.17
C ARG A 209 -3.13 -19.10 -15.45
N PHE A 210 -4.06 -20.04 -15.37
CA PHE A 210 -4.64 -20.72 -16.52
C PHE A 210 -6.09 -20.28 -16.68
N ASN A 211 -6.44 -19.84 -17.87
CA ASN A 211 -7.81 -19.45 -18.21
C ASN A 211 -8.35 -20.38 -19.29
N TYR A 212 -9.60 -20.78 -19.16
CA TYR A 212 -10.39 -21.44 -20.21
C TYR A 212 -11.62 -20.60 -20.50
N GLY A 213 -11.87 -20.33 -21.78
CA GLY A 213 -13.01 -19.54 -22.20
C GLY A 213 -13.84 -20.26 -23.27
N ASN A 214 -15.13 -19.96 -23.29
CA ASN A 214 -16.02 -20.25 -24.40
C ASN A 214 -16.68 -18.92 -24.83
N ARG A 215 -16.41 -18.51 -26.07
CA ARG A 215 -16.89 -17.26 -26.68
C ARG A 215 -17.17 -17.52 -28.17
N PHE A 216 -18.24 -16.94 -28.71
CA PHE A 216 -18.60 -17.09 -30.12
C PHE A 216 -18.70 -18.56 -30.57
N THR A 217 -19.26 -19.42 -29.72
CA THR A 217 -19.28 -20.90 -29.87
C THR A 217 -17.92 -21.58 -30.01
N ASN A 218 -16.81 -20.83 -29.90
CA ASN A 218 -15.45 -21.32 -29.89
C ASN A 218 -14.92 -21.42 -28.47
N SER A 219 -14.06 -22.40 -28.23
CA SER A 219 -13.36 -22.54 -26.96
C SER A 219 -11.88 -22.28 -27.14
N GLY A 220 -11.22 -21.82 -26.09
CA GLY A 220 -9.78 -21.69 -26.07
C GLY A 220 -9.25 -21.61 -24.64
N SER A 221 -7.93 -21.64 -24.55
CA SER A 221 -7.23 -21.55 -23.27
C SER A 221 -5.97 -20.73 -23.39
N GLN A 222 -5.60 -20.01 -22.34
CA GLN A 222 -4.35 -19.24 -22.24
C GLN A 222 -3.66 -19.51 -20.90
N PHE A 223 -2.34 -19.36 -20.90
CA PHE A 223 -1.53 -19.34 -19.69
C PHE A 223 -0.86 -17.98 -19.54
N ILE A 224 -0.86 -17.44 -18.33
CA ILE A 224 -0.32 -16.12 -18.00
C ILE A 224 0.58 -16.26 -16.77
N VAL A 225 1.72 -15.58 -16.81
CA VAL A 225 2.58 -15.33 -15.66
C VAL A 225 2.57 -13.84 -15.37
N GLU A 226 2.30 -13.47 -14.13
CA GLU A 226 2.31 -12.10 -13.64
C GLU A 226 3.26 -11.98 -12.45
N ALA A 227 3.88 -10.82 -12.31
CA ALA A 227 4.77 -10.52 -11.19
C ALA A 227 4.57 -9.08 -10.72
N TYR A 228 4.65 -8.88 -9.41
CA TYR A 228 4.53 -7.58 -8.75
C TYR A 228 5.82 -7.24 -8.00
N PRO A 229 6.94 -6.95 -8.69
CA PRO A 229 8.20 -6.74 -8.02
C PRO A 229 8.24 -5.43 -7.23
N SER A 230 8.74 -5.50 -6.00
CA SER A 230 9.03 -4.33 -5.16
C SER A 230 10.36 -3.74 -5.59
N ILE A 231 10.40 -2.43 -5.88
CA ILE A 231 11.61 -1.74 -6.36
C ILE A 231 12.19 -0.87 -5.24
N SER A 232 11.34 -0.11 -4.55
CA SER A 232 11.70 0.69 -3.39
C SER A 232 10.48 0.88 -2.48
N GLU A 233 10.59 1.69 -1.43
CA GLU A 233 9.43 2.06 -0.59
C GLU A 233 8.36 2.86 -1.35
N THR A 234 8.80 3.57 -2.40
CA THR A 234 7.95 4.39 -3.28
C THR A 234 7.47 3.57 -4.47
N PHE A 235 8.34 2.79 -5.11
CA PHE A 235 8.05 2.19 -6.40
C PHE A 235 7.86 0.68 -6.33
N TYR A 236 6.87 0.19 -7.05
CA TYR A 236 6.72 -1.23 -7.40
C TYR A 236 6.26 -1.33 -8.85
N ALA A 237 6.43 -2.49 -9.46
CA ALA A 237 5.96 -2.68 -10.83
C ALA A 237 4.96 -3.83 -10.92
N TYR A 238 4.27 -3.89 -12.05
CA TYR A 238 3.58 -5.04 -12.59
C TYR A 238 4.31 -5.47 -13.86
N VAL A 239 4.53 -6.76 -14.01
CA VAL A 239 5.10 -7.36 -15.21
C VAL A 239 4.25 -8.58 -15.54
N SER A 240 3.84 -8.75 -16.80
CA SER A 240 3.08 -9.91 -17.23
C SER A 240 3.53 -10.42 -18.60
N GLY A 241 3.47 -11.74 -18.78
CA GLY A 241 3.58 -12.41 -20.06
C GLY A 241 2.54 -13.52 -20.15
N GLY A 242 1.95 -13.73 -21.32
CA GLY A 242 0.99 -14.80 -21.53
C GLY A 242 0.98 -15.30 -22.97
N VAL A 243 0.47 -16.51 -23.14
CA VAL A 243 0.43 -17.23 -24.42
C VAL A 243 -0.87 -18.00 -24.54
N MET A 244 -1.42 -18.04 -25.75
CA MET A 244 -2.52 -18.94 -26.08
C MET A 244 -2.01 -20.38 -26.13
N ILE A 245 -2.73 -21.28 -25.45
CA ILE A 245 -2.44 -22.72 -25.45
C ILE A 245 -3.29 -23.45 -26.49
N SER A 246 -4.54 -23.03 -26.68
CA SER A 246 -5.45 -23.62 -27.65
C SER A 246 -6.58 -22.67 -28.05
N GLY A 247 -7.21 -22.94 -29.19
CA GLY A 247 -8.32 -22.16 -29.72
C GLY A 247 -7.88 -20.91 -30.48
N SER A 248 -8.74 -19.90 -30.49
CA SER A 248 -8.51 -18.61 -31.19
C SER A 248 -9.13 -17.40 -30.48
N ILE A 249 -9.66 -17.59 -29.26
CA ILE A 249 -10.39 -16.54 -28.53
C ILE A 249 -9.50 -15.70 -27.60
N PHE A 250 -8.24 -16.08 -27.44
CA PHE A 250 -7.23 -15.38 -26.66
C PHE A 250 -6.12 -14.85 -27.57
N PRO A 251 -5.36 -13.81 -27.16
CA PRO A 251 -4.19 -13.36 -27.91
C PRO A 251 -3.15 -14.47 -28.02
N ASP A 252 -2.51 -14.60 -29.18
CA ASP A 252 -1.40 -15.55 -29.41
C ASP A 252 -0.31 -15.34 -28.37
N TYR A 253 0.05 -14.07 -28.15
CA TYR A 253 0.95 -13.61 -27.09
C TYR A 253 0.42 -12.33 -26.47
N ARG A 254 0.67 -12.17 -25.17
CA ARG A 254 0.41 -10.92 -24.45
C ARG A 254 1.57 -10.56 -23.54
N ALA A 255 1.82 -9.26 -23.41
CA ALA A 255 2.82 -8.73 -22.49
C ALA A 255 2.27 -7.49 -21.79
N GLY A 256 2.83 -7.17 -20.63
CA GLY A 256 2.40 -6.01 -19.86
C GLY A 256 3.45 -5.53 -18.88
N PHE A 257 3.50 -4.23 -18.70
CA PHE A 257 4.33 -3.57 -17.71
C PHE A 257 3.58 -2.36 -17.15
N SER A 258 3.59 -2.16 -15.84
CA SER A 258 3.19 -0.89 -15.22
C SER A 258 4.17 -0.55 -14.10
N LEU A 259 4.60 0.71 -14.00
CA LEU A 259 5.31 1.24 -12.85
C LEU A 259 4.33 2.01 -11.97
N TYR A 260 4.28 1.66 -10.70
CA TYR A 260 3.44 2.30 -9.70
C TYR A 260 4.31 3.08 -8.71
N ALA A 261 3.77 4.20 -8.23
CA ALA A 261 4.39 5.05 -7.22
C ALA A 261 3.43 5.30 -6.06
N ASN A 262 3.83 4.96 -4.84
CA ASN A 262 3.18 5.36 -3.60
C ASN A 262 3.68 6.76 -3.20
N LEU A 263 2.85 7.77 -3.42
CA LEU A 263 3.21 9.17 -3.28
C LEU A 263 2.81 9.74 -1.90
N PRO A 264 3.43 10.86 -1.46
CA PRO A 264 3.00 11.60 -0.28
C PRO A 264 1.53 12.02 -0.32
N ALA A 265 0.99 12.40 0.83
CA ALA A 265 -0.42 12.81 0.98
C ALA A 265 -1.44 11.77 0.48
N SER A 266 -1.06 10.49 0.55
CA SER A 266 -1.89 9.35 0.20
C SER A 266 -2.30 9.28 -1.27
N PHE A 267 -1.46 9.81 -2.16
CA PHE A 267 -1.62 9.65 -3.60
C PHE A 267 -0.92 8.38 -4.10
N GLU A 268 -1.39 7.87 -5.23
CA GLU A 268 -0.75 6.82 -6.00
C GLU A 268 -0.70 7.25 -7.47
N GLY A 269 0.34 6.86 -8.18
CA GLY A 269 0.46 7.07 -9.62
C GLY A 269 0.80 5.77 -10.34
N GLU A 270 0.34 5.64 -11.58
CA GLU A 270 0.70 4.55 -12.48
C GLU A 270 1.01 5.09 -13.87
N VAL A 271 2.04 4.52 -14.50
CA VAL A 271 2.24 4.57 -15.95
C VAL A 271 2.63 3.19 -16.46
N GLY A 272 2.11 2.79 -17.61
CA GLY A 272 2.38 1.45 -18.12
C GLY A 272 1.90 1.20 -19.55
N PHE A 273 2.05 -0.04 -19.98
CA PHE A 273 1.54 -0.54 -21.24
C PHE A 273 1.09 -2.00 -21.15
N ARG A 274 0.31 -2.41 -22.15
CA ARG A 274 -0.03 -3.79 -22.49
C ARG A 274 0.18 -3.97 -24.00
N MET A 275 0.58 -5.16 -24.39
CA MET A 275 0.68 -5.58 -25.79
C MET A 275 -0.14 -6.85 -25.95
N LEU A 276 -1.03 -6.87 -26.94
CA LEU A 276 -1.81 -8.05 -27.33
C LEU A 276 -1.48 -8.38 -28.78
N ASN A 277 -1.18 -9.64 -29.08
CA ASN A 277 -0.98 -10.10 -30.46
C ASN A 277 -2.13 -11.00 -30.87
N PHE A 278 -2.76 -10.71 -32.02
CA PHE A 278 -3.79 -11.56 -32.63
C PHE A 278 -3.44 -11.77 -34.10
N GLY A 279 -3.00 -12.96 -34.48
CA GLY A 279 -2.74 -13.31 -35.88
C GLY A 279 -1.56 -12.56 -36.50
N GLY A 280 -0.58 -12.14 -35.70
CA GLY A 280 0.64 -11.48 -36.16
C GLY A 280 0.70 -9.96 -35.93
N ASP A 281 -0.45 -9.29 -35.74
CA ASP A 281 -0.51 -7.85 -35.47
C ASP A 281 -0.47 -7.54 -33.97
N ASN A 282 0.37 -6.58 -33.58
CA ASN A 282 0.50 -6.14 -32.20
C ASN A 282 -0.37 -4.91 -31.91
N THR A 283 -1.30 -5.05 -30.96
CA THR A 283 -2.02 -3.93 -30.37
C THR A 283 -1.32 -3.45 -29.10
N TRP A 284 -0.81 -2.21 -29.14
CA TRP A 284 -0.20 -1.55 -27.97
C TRP A 284 -1.23 -0.67 -27.26
N ILE A 285 -1.34 -0.85 -25.96
CA ILE A 285 -2.29 -0.14 -25.10
C ILE A 285 -1.52 0.51 -23.96
N TYR A 286 -1.49 1.82 -23.90
CA TYR A 286 -0.80 2.59 -22.87
C TYR A 286 -1.77 2.98 -21.75
N THR A 287 -1.29 3.03 -20.51
CA THR A 287 -2.11 3.41 -19.36
C THR A 287 -1.44 4.44 -18.49
N ALA A 288 -2.26 5.28 -17.88
CA ALA A 288 -1.89 6.15 -16.78
C ALA A 288 -3.03 6.18 -15.76
N SER A 289 -2.70 6.23 -14.48
CA SER A 289 -3.70 6.42 -13.44
C SER A 289 -3.20 7.28 -12.28
N VAL A 290 -4.16 7.92 -11.61
CA VAL A 290 -3.94 8.64 -10.34
C VAL A 290 -4.92 8.12 -9.30
N GLY A 291 -4.39 7.66 -8.18
CA GLY A 291 -5.13 7.17 -7.03
C GLY A 291 -5.03 8.13 -5.85
N LYS A 292 -6.04 8.13 -4.98
CA LYS A 292 -6.03 8.85 -3.70
C LYS A 292 -6.82 8.11 -2.63
N TYR A 293 -6.24 7.98 -1.45
CA TYR A 293 -6.98 7.52 -0.27
C TYR A 293 -7.58 8.69 0.51
N VAL A 294 -8.86 8.57 0.84
CA VAL A 294 -9.60 9.54 1.66
C VAL A 294 -10.38 8.77 2.71
N SER A 295 -9.86 8.74 3.95
CA SER A 295 -10.40 7.86 4.99
C SER A 295 -10.43 6.42 4.45
N ASN A 296 -11.50 5.66 4.69
CA ASN A 296 -11.64 4.28 4.25
C ASN A 296 -11.89 4.14 2.74
N PHE A 297 -11.90 5.24 1.97
CA PHE A 297 -12.08 5.20 0.53
C PHE A 297 -10.76 5.27 -0.20
N TRP A 298 -10.64 4.51 -1.29
CA TRP A 298 -9.66 4.71 -2.34
C TRP A 298 -10.39 5.12 -3.61
N PHE A 299 -9.94 6.20 -4.24
CA PHE A 299 -10.43 6.68 -5.52
C PHE A 299 -9.32 6.55 -6.55
N ASN A 300 -9.63 6.07 -7.75
CA ASN A 300 -8.67 5.96 -8.83
C ASN A 300 -9.31 6.39 -10.15
N LEU A 301 -8.66 7.33 -10.82
CA LEU A 301 -8.97 7.73 -12.18
C LEU A 301 -7.90 7.14 -13.10
N ARG A 302 -8.32 6.33 -14.06
CA ARG A 302 -7.45 5.64 -15.01
C ARG A 302 -7.88 5.90 -16.44
N THR A 303 -6.90 5.95 -17.33
CA THR A 303 -7.12 5.99 -18.78
C THR A 303 -6.33 4.91 -19.49
N TYR A 304 -6.87 4.45 -20.63
CA TYR A 304 -6.13 3.68 -21.62
C TYR A 304 -6.13 4.38 -22.97
N GLN A 305 -5.01 4.30 -23.67
CA GLN A 305 -4.79 4.86 -25.00
C GLN A 305 -4.29 3.75 -25.91
N THR A 306 -5.02 3.47 -26.99
CA THR A 306 -4.69 2.41 -27.96
C THR A 306 -4.48 3.06 -29.33
N PRO A 307 -3.23 3.40 -29.69
CA PRO A 307 -2.92 3.95 -31.00
C PRO A 307 -3.16 2.92 -32.12
N SER A 308 -3.63 3.42 -33.25
CA SER A 308 -3.78 2.73 -34.54
C SER A 308 -3.36 3.71 -35.64
N ASN A 309 -3.13 3.23 -36.87
CA ASN A 309 -2.49 4.00 -37.96
C ASN A 309 -2.99 5.45 -38.11
N ASP A 310 -4.31 5.67 -38.00
CA ASP A 310 -4.90 7.01 -38.19
C ASP A 310 -5.66 7.55 -36.96
N ARG A 311 -5.72 6.80 -35.85
CA ARG A 311 -6.61 7.10 -34.72
C ARG A 311 -6.09 6.57 -33.39
N VAL A 312 -6.54 7.16 -32.29
CA VAL A 312 -6.30 6.65 -30.93
C VAL A 312 -7.65 6.33 -30.28
N SER A 313 -7.84 5.06 -29.91
CA SER A 313 -8.97 4.65 -29.08
C SER A 313 -8.67 4.93 -27.61
N GLN A 314 -9.65 5.45 -26.88
CA GLN A 314 -9.48 5.92 -25.51
C GLN A 314 -10.55 5.31 -24.61
N SER A 315 -10.15 4.92 -23.41
CA SER A 315 -11.09 4.61 -22.33
C SER A 315 -10.70 5.31 -21.05
N TYR A 316 -11.71 5.54 -20.22
CA TYR A 316 -11.59 6.19 -18.93
C TYR A 316 -12.39 5.40 -17.90
N SER A 317 -11.84 5.23 -16.71
CA SER A 317 -12.53 4.62 -15.59
C SER A 317 -12.30 5.41 -14.31
N LEU A 318 -13.37 5.58 -13.55
CA LEU A 318 -13.36 6.04 -12.18
C LEU A 318 -13.73 4.86 -11.29
N THR A 319 -12.79 4.42 -10.46
CA THR A 319 -13.01 3.37 -9.48
C THR A 319 -13.00 3.97 -8.08
N THR A 320 -13.94 3.58 -7.25
CA THR A 320 -13.90 3.82 -5.80
C THR A 320 -14.02 2.51 -5.05
N ARG A 321 -13.22 2.34 -3.99
CA ARG A 321 -13.29 1.21 -3.07
C ARG A 321 -13.47 1.72 -1.65
N TYR A 322 -14.43 1.18 -0.93
CA TYR A 322 -14.63 1.39 0.49
C TYR A 322 -14.14 0.16 1.27
N TYR A 323 -13.09 0.34 2.07
CA TYR A 323 -12.52 -0.70 2.91
C TYR A 323 -13.20 -0.71 4.29
N PHE A 324 -13.79 -1.84 4.68
CA PHE A 324 -14.48 -1.97 5.98
C PHE A 324 -13.77 -2.93 6.95
N GLY A 325 -12.83 -3.74 6.45
CA GLY A 325 -12.03 -4.68 7.23
C GLY A 325 -10.54 -4.42 7.05
N GLY A 326 -9.88 -5.24 6.23
CA GLY A 326 -8.52 -5.01 5.76
C GLY A 326 -8.45 -4.75 4.25
N ALA A 327 -7.25 -4.88 3.69
CA ALA A 327 -7.03 -4.72 2.25
C ALA A 327 -7.79 -5.72 1.35
N ASP A 328 -8.20 -6.86 1.92
CA ASP A 328 -8.99 -7.89 1.23
C ASP A 328 -10.51 -7.75 1.46
N ASP A 329 -10.95 -6.72 2.21
CA ASP A 329 -12.36 -6.52 2.61
C ASP A 329 -12.88 -5.17 2.13
N PHE A 330 -13.51 -5.14 0.97
CA PHE A 330 -13.99 -3.90 0.36
C PHE A 330 -15.24 -4.08 -0.50
N LEU A 331 -15.97 -2.96 -0.63
CA LEU A 331 -16.97 -2.74 -1.67
C LEU A 331 -16.37 -1.81 -2.73
N SER A 332 -16.50 -2.16 -4.01
CA SER A 332 -15.95 -1.44 -5.16
C SER A 332 -17.07 -1.00 -6.08
N LEU A 333 -17.01 0.24 -6.56
CA LEU A 333 -17.82 0.74 -7.67
C LEU A 333 -16.86 1.27 -8.74
N ARG A 334 -17.03 0.79 -9.96
CA ARG A 334 -16.31 1.28 -11.13
C ARG A 334 -17.29 1.80 -12.16
N LEU A 335 -17.07 3.03 -12.61
CA LEU A 335 -17.78 3.67 -13.71
C LEU A 335 -16.78 3.85 -14.85
N GLY A 336 -17.14 3.48 -16.07
CA GLY A 336 -16.22 3.57 -17.20
C GLY A 336 -16.89 3.94 -18.51
N THR A 337 -16.07 4.45 -19.42
CA THR A 337 -16.43 4.68 -20.82
C THR A 337 -15.32 4.19 -21.73
N GLY A 338 -15.70 3.61 -22.88
CA GLY A 338 -14.76 2.97 -23.80
C GLY A 338 -14.36 1.56 -23.38
N ILE A 339 -13.59 0.89 -24.23
CA ILE A 339 -13.14 -0.48 -24.02
C ILE A 339 -11.88 -0.46 -23.16
N SER A 340 -11.91 -1.13 -22.01
CA SER A 340 -10.78 -1.25 -21.08
C SER A 340 -10.20 -2.66 -21.10
N PRO A 341 -8.86 -2.81 -21.10
CA PRO A 341 -8.20 -4.11 -21.05
C PRO A 341 -8.20 -4.71 -19.63
N ASP A 342 -8.69 -3.98 -18.62
CA ASP A 342 -8.90 -4.51 -17.26
C ASP A 342 -9.99 -5.59 -17.23
N ASN A 343 -10.90 -5.60 -18.23
CA ASN A 343 -11.85 -6.68 -18.43
C ASN A 343 -11.33 -7.59 -19.55
N GLU A 344 -10.83 -8.77 -19.19
CA GLU A 344 -10.29 -9.73 -20.15
C GLU A 344 -11.32 -10.22 -21.19
N SER A 345 -12.61 -10.11 -20.89
CA SER A 345 -13.69 -10.39 -21.86
C SER A 345 -13.63 -9.46 -23.07
N ASN A 346 -13.06 -8.27 -22.92
CA ASN A 346 -12.97 -7.29 -24.00
C ASN A 346 -11.73 -7.44 -24.90
N ASN A 347 -10.74 -8.26 -24.53
CA ASN A 347 -9.44 -8.27 -25.24
C ASN A 347 -9.55 -8.56 -26.75
N ILE A 348 -10.50 -9.40 -27.16
CA ILE A 348 -10.73 -9.75 -28.56
C ILE A 348 -11.34 -8.61 -29.38
N LEU A 349 -11.94 -7.61 -28.73
CA LEU A 349 -12.60 -6.48 -29.39
C LEU A 349 -11.61 -5.41 -29.87
N TYR A 350 -10.34 -5.48 -29.48
CA TYR A 350 -9.32 -4.53 -29.90
C TYR A 350 -8.85 -4.72 -31.34
N ASN A 351 -9.13 -5.87 -31.98
CA ASN A 351 -8.73 -6.18 -33.35
C ASN A 351 -9.91 -6.55 -34.27
N ASP A 352 -11.13 -6.10 -33.96
CA ASP A 352 -12.36 -6.48 -34.70
C ASP A 352 -12.49 -5.80 -36.08
N GLY A 353 -11.40 -5.25 -36.64
CA GLY A 353 -11.40 -4.58 -37.95
C GLY A 353 -12.36 -3.40 -38.11
N ASN A 354 -12.95 -2.90 -37.01
CA ASN A 354 -14.04 -1.93 -37.07
C ASN A 354 -13.49 -0.52 -37.37
N PRO A 355 -13.94 0.14 -38.45
CA PRO A 355 -13.45 1.47 -38.81
C PRO A 355 -13.99 2.59 -37.92
N TYR A 356 -14.69 2.30 -36.82
CA TYR A 356 -15.28 3.30 -35.91
C TYR A 356 -14.80 3.12 -34.46
N ASN A 357 -14.57 4.25 -33.78
CA ASN A 357 -14.35 4.26 -32.33
C ASN A 357 -15.68 4.01 -31.62
N LEU A 358 -15.98 2.74 -31.39
CA LEU A 358 -17.19 2.30 -30.73
C LEU A 358 -17.26 2.83 -29.30
N LYS A 359 -18.41 3.41 -28.92
CA LYS A 359 -18.65 3.93 -27.59
C LYS A 359 -19.23 2.85 -26.69
N SER A 360 -18.73 2.77 -25.46
CA SER A 360 -19.34 1.95 -24.41
C SER A 360 -19.42 2.74 -23.12
N HIS A 361 -20.40 2.40 -22.28
CA HIS A 361 -20.51 2.83 -20.90
C HIS A 361 -20.66 1.59 -20.03
N ASN A 362 -19.92 1.52 -18.93
CA ASN A 362 -19.94 0.38 -18.03
C ASN A 362 -20.03 0.81 -16.58
N VAL A 363 -20.73 -0.01 -15.80
CA VAL A 363 -20.83 0.08 -14.34
C VAL A 363 -20.53 -1.30 -13.78
N THR A 364 -19.58 -1.39 -12.85
CA THR A 364 -19.26 -2.63 -12.14
C THR A 364 -19.33 -2.41 -10.64
N LEU A 365 -19.93 -3.38 -9.94
CA LEU A 365 -19.91 -3.48 -8.49
C LEU A 365 -19.15 -4.74 -8.08
N ASP A 366 -18.15 -4.60 -7.22
CA ASP A 366 -17.42 -5.74 -6.66
C ASP A 366 -17.54 -5.76 -5.14
N TYR A 367 -17.79 -6.94 -4.57
CA TYR A 367 -17.75 -7.17 -3.13
C TYR A 367 -16.72 -8.26 -2.82
N ARG A 368 -15.71 -7.92 -2.02
CA ARG A 368 -14.67 -8.85 -1.58
C ARG A 368 -14.64 -8.89 -0.07
N PHE A 369 -14.57 -10.09 0.52
CA PHE A 369 -14.56 -10.27 1.96
C PHE A 369 -13.77 -11.52 2.38
N THR A 370 -13.25 -11.48 3.60
CA THR A 370 -12.39 -12.49 4.19
C THR A 370 -13.10 -13.24 5.31
N VAL A 371 -12.98 -14.57 5.31
CA VAL A 371 -13.49 -15.47 6.36
C VAL A 371 -12.31 -16.23 6.97
N LYS A 372 -12.18 -16.16 8.31
CA LYS A 372 -11.11 -16.83 9.07
C LYS A 372 -9.69 -16.54 8.52
N ASN A 373 -9.45 -15.29 8.09
CA ASN A 373 -8.17 -14.74 7.61
C ASN A 373 -7.48 -15.39 6.40
N SER A 374 -7.97 -16.54 5.93
CA SER A 374 -7.32 -17.36 4.89
C SER A 374 -8.24 -17.69 3.71
N ASN A 375 -9.54 -17.43 3.83
CA ASN A 375 -10.54 -17.74 2.81
C ASN A 375 -11.10 -16.41 2.34
N ILE A 376 -10.85 -16.05 1.08
CA ILE A 376 -11.26 -14.78 0.52
C ILE A 376 -12.27 -15.08 -0.59
N PHE A 377 -13.41 -14.42 -0.54
CA PHE A 377 -14.46 -14.54 -1.54
C PHE A 377 -14.62 -13.21 -2.26
N PHE A 378 -14.92 -13.26 -3.56
CA PHE A 378 -15.26 -12.08 -4.34
C PHE A 378 -16.42 -12.36 -5.27
N ILE A 379 -17.30 -11.38 -5.39
CA ILE A 379 -18.48 -11.40 -6.24
C ILE A 379 -18.47 -10.10 -7.03
N SER A 380 -18.68 -10.18 -8.34
CA SER A 380 -18.80 -9.00 -9.20
C SER A 380 -20.06 -9.06 -10.05
N GLY A 381 -20.65 -7.89 -10.28
CA GLY A 381 -21.73 -7.69 -11.23
C GLY A 381 -21.42 -6.49 -12.11
N SER A 382 -21.53 -6.66 -13.43
CA SER A 382 -21.23 -5.62 -14.41
C SER A 382 -22.37 -5.45 -15.41
N LEU A 383 -22.68 -4.20 -15.73
CA LEU A 383 -23.58 -3.82 -16.82
C LEU A 383 -22.80 -2.94 -17.79
N GLN A 384 -22.79 -3.33 -19.07
CA GLN A 384 -22.13 -2.58 -20.14
C GLN A 384 -23.11 -2.34 -21.28
N ASN A 385 -23.32 -1.07 -21.62
CA ASN A 385 -24.00 -0.67 -22.84
C ASN A 385 -22.94 -0.35 -23.89
N GLN A 386 -22.91 -1.09 -24.99
CA GLN A 386 -21.87 -1.00 -26.00
C GLN A 386 -22.47 -0.81 -27.40
N GLU A 387 -21.93 0.15 -28.13
CA GLU A 387 -22.08 0.26 -29.57
C GLU A 387 -21.22 -0.82 -30.24
N TYR A 388 -21.81 -1.67 -31.07
CA TYR A 388 -21.09 -2.74 -31.78
C TYR A 388 -21.15 -2.58 -33.31
N GLN A 389 -22.07 -1.75 -33.79
CA GLN A 389 -22.16 -1.25 -35.15
C GLN A 389 -22.58 0.22 -35.07
N GLN A 390 -22.32 1.00 -36.12
CA GLN A 390 -22.66 2.43 -36.13
C GLN A 390 -24.13 2.65 -35.75
N ASN A 391 -24.38 3.48 -34.73
CA ASN A 391 -25.70 3.80 -34.19
C ASN A 391 -26.49 2.60 -33.63
N THR A 392 -25.85 1.44 -33.41
CA THR A 392 -26.51 0.23 -32.92
C THR A 392 -25.87 -0.24 -31.63
N ARG A 393 -26.69 -0.36 -30.59
CA ARG A 393 -26.25 -0.68 -29.22
C ARG A 393 -26.93 -1.92 -28.65
N GLY A 394 -26.17 -2.62 -27.81
CA GLY A 394 -26.61 -3.75 -27.01
C GLY A 394 -26.09 -3.65 -25.57
N ASN A 395 -26.73 -4.37 -24.68
CA ASN A 395 -26.38 -4.51 -23.28
C ASN A 395 -25.70 -5.86 -23.04
N GLN A 396 -24.68 -5.82 -22.20
CA GLN A 396 -23.94 -6.98 -21.71
C GLN A 396 -24.09 -6.98 -20.19
N ILE A 397 -24.49 -8.12 -19.64
CA ILE A 397 -24.63 -8.31 -18.20
C ILE A 397 -23.68 -9.43 -17.81
N SER A 398 -22.72 -9.11 -16.95
CA SER A 398 -21.73 -10.08 -16.46
C SER A 398 -21.89 -10.29 -14.97
N GLY A 399 -21.78 -11.53 -14.54
CA GLY A 399 -21.69 -11.91 -13.14
C GLY A 399 -20.46 -12.79 -12.94
N SER A 400 -19.68 -12.53 -11.89
CA SER A 400 -18.55 -13.36 -11.53
C SER A 400 -18.52 -13.72 -10.06
N LEU A 401 -17.96 -14.91 -9.79
CA LEU A 401 -17.74 -15.45 -8.47
C LEU A 401 -16.32 -15.99 -8.41
N GLY A 402 -15.65 -15.77 -7.30
CA GLY A 402 -14.35 -16.38 -7.08
C GLY A 402 -13.99 -16.56 -5.62
N TYR A 403 -12.98 -17.39 -5.43
CA TYR A 403 -12.51 -17.87 -4.15
C TYR A 403 -10.99 -17.98 -4.17
N ILE A 404 -10.35 -17.45 -3.13
CA ILE A 404 -8.91 -17.56 -2.91
C ILE A 404 -8.67 -18.21 -1.54
N LYS A 405 -7.82 -19.23 -1.53
CA LYS A 405 -7.27 -19.85 -0.32
C LYS A 405 -5.83 -19.44 -0.13
N ARG A 406 -5.53 -18.75 0.98
CA ARG A 406 -4.17 -18.41 1.45
C ARG A 406 -3.65 -19.47 2.43
N PHE A 407 -2.40 -19.93 2.26
CA PHE A 407 -1.78 -20.96 3.12
C PHE A 407 -0.25 -20.88 3.22
#